data_AF-A0A0F9MCU6-F1
#
_entry.id   AF-A0A0F9MCU6-F1
#
_cell.length_a   1.000
_cell.length_b   1.000
_cell.length_c   1.000
_cell.angle_alpha   90.00
_cell.angle_beta   90.00
_cell.angle_gamma   90.00
#
_symmetry.space_group_name_H-M   'P 1'
#
loop_
_entity.id
_entity.type
_entity.pdbx_description
1 polymer ?
#
loop_
_entity_poly.entity_id
_entity_poly.type
_entity_poly.pdbx_seq_one_letter_code
_entity_poly.pdbx_strand_id
1 'polypeptide(L)'
;MAGIPAKFYRGLGIRAQGDIAGMTVYRTKRGKQVIFPKTRPKAPPGPLALRNQNRFRLAAAAWAAIGLAGRLRWKKAALRGHLGITGYNLFISWQMMKDRATIETIERLTGEVLIDDSYCEI
;
A
#
# COMPACT_ATOMS: atom_id res chain seq x y z
N MET A 1 20.29 -21.16 0.36
CA MET A 1 20.35 -20.11 1.40
C MET A 1 19.78 -20.67 2.68
N ALA A 2 20.57 -20.72 3.76
CA ALA A 2 20.07 -21.12 5.08
C ALA A 2 19.16 -20.01 5.62
N GLY A 3 17.87 -20.29 5.78
CA GLY A 3 16.92 -19.33 6.33
C GLY A 3 17.16 -19.10 7.83
N ILE A 4 16.97 -17.87 8.29
CA ILE A 4 17.03 -17.54 9.72
C ILE A 4 15.96 -18.35 10.46
N PRO A 5 16.29 -19.07 11.55
CA PRO A 5 15.36 -19.95 12.23
C PRO A 5 14.20 -19.18 12.85
N ALA A 6 12.99 -19.76 12.77
CA ALA A 6 11.75 -19.12 13.22
C ALA A 6 11.75 -18.65 14.69
N LYS A 7 12.58 -19.27 15.55
CA LYS A 7 12.76 -18.88 16.95
C LYS A 7 13.37 -17.48 17.10
N PHE A 8 14.24 -17.07 16.17
CA PHE A 8 14.87 -15.74 16.18
C PHE A 8 13.84 -14.62 16.01
N TYR A 9 12.97 -14.73 15.01
CA TYR A 9 11.89 -13.75 14.76
C TYR A 9 10.88 -13.67 15.91
N ARG A 10 10.63 -14.81 16.59
CA ARG A 10 9.74 -14.86 17.75
C ARG A 10 10.35 -14.15 18.96
N GLY A 11 11.67 -14.26 19.16
CA GLY A 11 12.41 -13.58 20.24
C GLY A 11 12.44 -12.05 20.07
N LEU A 12 12.42 -11.56 18.84
CA LEU A 12 12.37 -10.12 18.53
C LEU A 12 10.99 -9.48 18.70
N GLY A 13 9.97 -10.23 19.14
CA GLY A 13 8.61 -9.71 19.31
C GLY A 13 7.93 -9.30 18.00
N ILE A 14 8.45 -9.72 16.84
CA ILE A 14 7.93 -9.34 15.52
C ILE A 14 6.54 -9.95 15.34
N ARG A 15 5.51 -9.10 15.49
CA ARG A 15 4.09 -9.42 15.22
C ARG A 15 3.70 -9.26 13.75
N ALA A 16 4.69 -9.18 12.85
CA ALA A 16 4.43 -8.91 11.45
C ALA A 16 3.77 -10.10 10.74
N GLN A 17 2.89 -9.78 9.79
CA GLN A 17 2.38 -10.69 8.77
C GLN A 17 2.84 -10.16 7.40
N GLY A 18 3.23 -11.05 6.51
CA GLY A 18 3.73 -10.71 5.17
C GLY A 18 5.13 -11.22 4.90
N ASP A 19 5.80 -10.62 3.91
CA ASP A 19 7.11 -11.05 3.46
C ASP A 19 8.23 -10.20 4.08
N ILE A 20 9.17 -10.85 4.76
CA ILE A 20 10.33 -10.22 5.42
C ILE A 20 11.59 -10.99 5.05
N ALA A 21 12.60 -10.31 4.51
CA ALA A 21 13.92 -10.87 4.21
C ALA A 21 13.86 -12.20 3.41
N GLY A 22 12.97 -12.30 2.42
CA GLY A 22 12.80 -13.51 1.62
C GLY A 22 12.07 -14.66 2.33
N MET A 23 11.46 -14.40 3.49
CA MET A 23 10.60 -15.32 4.22
C MET A 23 9.17 -14.78 4.23
N THR A 24 8.18 -15.65 4.13
CA THR A 24 6.79 -15.32 4.37
C THR A 24 6.42 -15.70 5.80
N VAL A 25 5.89 -14.74 6.54
CA VAL A 25 5.49 -14.85 7.93
C VAL A 25 3.98 -14.65 8.02
N TYR A 26 3.27 -15.60 8.64
CA TYR A 26 1.86 -15.39 9.00
C TYR A 26 1.54 -15.99 10.35
N ARG A 27 0.41 -15.58 10.94
CA ARG A 27 -0.10 -16.17 12.18
C ARG A 27 -1.30 -17.05 11.87
N THR A 28 -1.29 -18.25 12.42
CA THR A 28 -2.46 -19.13 12.44
C THR A 28 -3.55 -18.56 13.36
N LYS A 29 -4.79 -19.04 13.21
CA LYS A 29 -5.91 -18.69 14.10
C LYS A 29 -5.62 -18.95 15.59
N ARG A 30 -4.71 -19.88 15.91
CA ARG A 30 -4.27 -20.19 17.28
C ARG A 30 -3.08 -19.33 17.77
N GLY A 31 -2.77 -18.24 17.07
CA GLY A 31 -1.68 -17.32 17.44
C GLY A 31 -0.26 -17.83 17.16
N LYS A 32 -0.09 -19.05 16.65
CA LYS A 32 1.23 -19.59 16.26
C LYS A 32 1.74 -18.88 15.00
N GLN A 33 2.94 -18.33 15.07
CA GLN A 33 3.66 -17.76 13.93
C GLN A 33 4.27 -18.89 13.08
N VAL A 34 3.99 -18.86 11.79
CA VAL A 34 4.51 -19.77 10.76
C VAL A 34 5.42 -18.95 9.86
N ILE A 35 6.61 -19.49 9.60
CA ILE A 35 7.66 -18.82 8.82
C ILE A 35 8.18 -19.84 7.82
N PHE A 36 8.14 -19.50 6.53
CA PHE A 36 8.63 -20.35 5.46
C PHE A 36 9.33 -19.49 4.39
N PRO A 37 10.26 -20.06 3.59
CA PRO A 37 10.86 -19.32 2.49
C PRO A 37 9.78 -18.76 1.56
N LYS A 38 9.94 -17.51 1.14
CA LYS A 38 9.00 -16.87 0.22
C LYS A 38 8.90 -17.70 -1.05
N THR A 39 7.74 -18.32 -1.26
CA THR A 39 7.44 -19.06 -2.47
C THR A 39 6.79 -18.12 -3.48
N ARG A 40 7.33 -18.12 -4.70
CA ARG A 40 6.65 -17.44 -5.80
C ARG A 40 5.41 -18.27 -6.18
N PRO A 41 4.28 -17.63 -6.52
CA PRO A 41 3.16 -18.35 -7.12
C PRO A 41 3.66 -19.15 -8.33
N LYS A 42 3.37 -20.47 -8.35
CA LYS A 42 3.79 -21.35 -9.45
C LYS A 42 2.91 -21.17 -10.68
N ALA A 43 1.63 -20.89 -10.47
CA ALA A 43 0.70 -20.62 -11.55
C ALA A 43 0.91 -19.20 -12.08
N PRO A 44 0.82 -18.99 -13.40
CA PRO A 44 0.79 -17.65 -13.96
C PRO A 44 -0.41 -16.87 -13.38
N PRO A 45 -0.30 -15.54 -13.25
CA PRO A 45 -1.41 -14.72 -12.80
C PRO A 45 -2.57 -14.82 -13.80
N GLY A 46 -3.78 -15.09 -13.29
CA GLY A 46 -4.98 -15.09 -14.13
C GLY A 46 -5.30 -13.69 -14.68
N PRO A 47 -6.23 -13.58 -15.65
CA PRO A 47 -6.55 -12.30 -16.31
C PRO A 47 -6.95 -11.18 -15.33
N LEU A 48 -7.74 -11.49 -14.30
CA LEU A 48 -8.14 -10.52 -13.28
C LEU A 48 -6.94 -10.04 -12.43
N ALA A 49 -6.02 -10.95 -12.10
CA ALA A 49 -4.82 -10.61 -11.36
C ALA A 49 -3.90 -9.69 -12.18
N LEU A 50 -3.74 -9.96 -13.48
CA LEU A 50 -3.01 -9.09 -14.40
C LEU A 50 -3.65 -7.71 -14.51
N ARG A 51 -4.98 -7.64 -14.65
CA ARG A 51 -5.72 -6.37 -14.67
C ARG A 51 -5.45 -5.55 -13.41
N ASN A 52 -5.55 -6.16 -12.23
CA ASN A 52 -5.32 -5.47 -10.97
C ASN A 52 -3.85 -5.02 -10.80
N GLN A 53 -2.89 -5.86 -11.21
CA GLN A 53 -1.48 -5.49 -11.22
C GLN A 53 -1.22 -4.29 -12.15
N ASN A 54 -1.81 -4.29 -13.34
CA ASN A 54 -1.66 -3.19 -14.29
C ASN A 54 -2.29 -1.90 -13.76
N ARG A 55 -3.48 -1.97 -13.16
CA ARG A 55 -4.09 -0.80 -12.48
C ARG A 55 -3.19 -0.23 -11.39
N PHE A 56 -2.62 -1.09 -10.55
CA PHE A 56 -1.70 -0.64 -9.50
C PHE A 56 -0.41 -0.03 -10.08
N ARG A 57 0.16 -0.63 -11.14
CA ARG A 57 1.34 -0.08 -11.83
C ARG A 57 1.06 1.30 -12.41
N LEU A 58 -0.10 1.49 -13.07
CA LEU A 58 -0.52 2.77 -13.60
C LEU A 58 -0.73 3.80 -12.49
N ALA A 59 -1.36 3.43 -11.37
CA ALA A 59 -1.49 4.30 -10.22
C ALA A 59 -0.12 4.71 -9.64
N ALA A 60 0.82 3.78 -9.53
CA ALA A 60 2.18 4.09 -9.08
C ALA A 60 2.93 5.02 -10.04
N ALA A 61 2.75 4.83 -11.36
CA ALA A 61 3.30 5.72 -12.38
C ALA A 61 2.67 7.12 -12.29
N ALA A 62 1.35 7.20 -12.10
CA ALA A 62 0.65 8.47 -11.88
C ALA A 62 1.20 9.20 -10.65
N TRP A 63 1.46 8.49 -9.53
CA TRP A 63 2.08 9.11 -8.35
C TRP A 63 3.45 9.74 -8.64
N ALA A 64 4.24 9.13 -9.53
CA ALA A 64 5.51 9.71 -9.96
C ALA A 64 5.29 10.97 -10.83
N ALA A 65 4.22 11.00 -11.63
CA ALA A 65 3.91 12.07 -12.57
C ALA A 65 3.33 13.35 -11.92
N ILE A 66 2.62 13.25 -10.78
CA ILE A 66 1.93 14.40 -10.14
C ILE A 66 2.87 15.47 -9.52
N GLY A 67 4.18 15.37 -9.76
CA GLY A 67 5.18 16.33 -9.30
C GLY A 67 5.45 16.29 -7.79
N LEU A 68 6.38 17.14 -7.33
CA LEU A 68 6.70 17.24 -5.90
C LEU A 68 5.57 17.92 -5.12
N ALA A 69 4.99 18.99 -5.66
CA ALA A 69 3.93 19.75 -5.02
C ALA A 69 2.68 18.89 -4.76
N GLY A 70 2.20 18.14 -5.75
CA GLY A 70 1.08 17.21 -5.59
C GLY A 70 1.36 16.18 -4.51
N ARG A 71 2.51 15.49 -4.58
CA ARG A 71 2.92 14.50 -3.56
C ARG A 71 2.96 15.08 -2.15
N LEU A 72 3.39 16.34 -1.99
CA LEU A 72 3.39 17.01 -0.70
C LEU A 72 1.97 17.27 -0.16
N ARG A 73 1.01 17.64 -1.02
CA ARG A 73 -0.40 17.80 -0.61
C ARG A 73 -0.98 16.49 -0.08
N TRP A 74 -0.79 15.38 -0.79
CA TRP A 74 -1.21 14.05 -0.33
C TRP A 74 -0.56 13.63 0.99
N LYS A 75 0.73 13.93 1.18
CA LYS A 75 1.42 13.68 2.46
C LYS A 75 0.86 14.54 3.59
N LYS A 76 0.63 15.83 3.35
CA LYS A 76 0.05 16.75 4.34
C LYS A 76 -1.37 16.33 4.72
N ALA A 77 -2.21 15.96 3.76
CA ALA A 77 -3.56 15.49 4.04
C ALA A 77 -3.56 14.21 4.89
N ALA A 78 -2.71 13.23 4.58
CA ALA A 78 -2.61 12.02 5.39
C ALA A 78 -2.15 12.31 6.83
N LEU A 79 -1.23 13.26 6.99
CA LEU A 79 -0.74 13.70 8.30
C LEU A 79 -1.80 14.48 9.09
N ARG A 80 -2.39 15.52 8.51
CA ARG A 80 -3.41 16.38 9.15
C ARG A 80 -4.70 15.63 9.43
N GLY A 81 -5.07 14.68 8.57
CA GLY A 81 -6.23 13.83 8.74
C GLY A 81 -6.02 12.68 9.73
N HIS A 82 -4.82 12.53 10.29
CA HIS A 82 -4.47 11.46 11.24
C HIS A 82 -4.83 10.04 10.74
N LEU A 83 -4.70 9.78 9.43
CA LEU A 83 -5.26 8.57 8.79
C LEU A 83 -4.49 7.27 9.07
N GLY A 84 -3.34 7.32 9.76
CA GLY A 84 -2.50 6.15 10.02
C GLY A 84 -1.85 5.52 8.77
N ILE A 85 -1.96 6.19 7.60
CA ILE A 85 -1.37 5.77 6.34
C ILE A 85 -0.49 6.88 5.75
N THR A 86 0.37 6.53 4.80
CA THR A 86 1.20 7.52 4.09
C THR A 86 0.41 8.21 2.98
N GLY A 87 0.85 9.41 2.56
CA GLY A 87 0.25 10.10 1.42
C GLY A 87 0.28 9.29 0.11
N TYR A 88 1.31 8.46 -0.09
CA TYR A 88 1.37 7.52 -1.20
C TYR A 88 0.23 6.50 -1.14
N ASN A 89 0.04 5.84 0.02
CA ASN A 89 -1.02 4.86 0.19
C ASN A 89 -2.40 5.49 0.04
N LEU A 90 -2.58 6.73 0.50
CA LEU A 90 -3.81 7.49 0.33
C LEU A 90 -4.10 7.77 -1.16
N PHE A 91 -3.11 8.24 -1.92
CA PHE A 91 -3.24 8.47 -3.36
C PHE A 91 -3.55 7.18 -4.13
N ILE A 92 -2.84 6.10 -3.82
CA ILE A 92 -3.07 4.78 -4.44
C ILE A 92 -4.50 4.30 -4.14
N SER A 93 -4.96 4.44 -2.90
CA SER A 93 -6.34 4.11 -2.51
C SER A 93 -7.36 4.86 -3.37
N TRP A 94 -7.18 6.17 -3.53
CA TRP A 94 -8.01 6.99 -4.41
C TRP A 94 -7.94 6.55 -5.88
N GLN A 95 -6.75 6.34 -6.44
CA GLN A 95 -6.60 5.88 -7.83
C GLN A 95 -7.29 4.53 -8.09
N MET A 96 -7.32 3.65 -7.08
CA MET A 96 -7.90 2.32 -7.20
C MET A 96 -9.42 2.30 -6.99
N MET A 97 -9.95 3.18 -6.12
CA MET A 97 -11.38 3.20 -5.78
C MET A 97 -12.16 4.29 -6.49
N LYS A 98 -11.50 5.40 -6.85
CA LYS A 98 -12.08 6.62 -7.45
C LYS A 98 -13.27 7.18 -6.65
N ASP A 99 -13.26 6.95 -5.33
CA ASP A 99 -14.27 7.48 -4.42
C ASP A 99 -14.00 8.97 -4.15
N ARG A 100 -14.75 9.83 -4.85
CA ARG A 100 -14.63 11.28 -4.74
C ARG A 100 -15.18 11.79 -3.40
N ALA A 101 -16.25 11.20 -2.87
CA ALA A 101 -16.87 11.65 -1.62
C ALA A 101 -15.93 11.49 -0.43
N THR A 102 -15.19 10.37 -0.38
CA THR A 102 -14.15 10.17 0.64
C THR A 102 -13.04 11.22 0.52
N ILE A 103 -12.60 11.55 -0.70
CA ILE A 103 -11.56 12.56 -0.91
C ILE A 103 -12.05 13.96 -0.54
N GLU A 104 -13.25 14.36 -0.94
CA GLU A 104 -13.82 15.66 -0.55
C GLU A 104 -13.93 15.81 0.96
N THR A 105 -14.27 14.73 1.66
CA THR A 105 -14.28 14.70 3.12
C THR A 105 -12.89 14.95 3.69
N ILE A 106 -11.85 14.31 3.13
CA ILE A 106 -10.47 14.51 3.55
C ILE A 106 -9.99 15.93 3.24
N GLU A 107 -10.31 16.46 2.05
CA GLU A 107 -9.97 17.83 1.64
C GLU A 107 -10.58 18.84 2.62
N ARG A 108 -11.87 18.69 2.96
CA ARG A 108 -12.56 19.53 3.95
C ARG A 108 -11.94 19.46 5.34
N LEU A 109 -11.55 18.26 5.81
CA LEU A 109 -10.97 18.09 7.14
C LEU A 109 -9.54 18.61 7.24
N THR A 110 -8.79 18.60 6.15
CA THR A 110 -7.35 18.90 6.15
C THR A 110 -7.00 20.28 5.58
N GLY A 111 -7.94 20.90 4.87
CA GLY A 111 -7.75 22.16 4.14
C GLY A 111 -6.83 22.02 2.92
N GLU A 112 -6.51 20.79 2.50
CA GLU A 112 -5.68 20.53 1.32
C GLU A 112 -6.58 20.28 0.10
N VAL A 113 -6.14 20.71 -1.09
CA VAL A 113 -6.77 20.37 -2.37
C VAL A 113 -5.97 19.23 -3.00
N LEU A 114 -6.56 18.04 -3.05
CA LEU A 114 -5.91 16.80 -3.49
C LEU A 114 -6.15 16.52 -4.97
N ILE A 115 -7.33 16.89 -5.47
CA ILE A 115 -7.69 16.79 -6.88
C ILE A 115 -7.91 18.22 -7.38
N ASP A 116 -7.05 18.67 -8.28
CA ASP A 116 -7.24 19.93 -9.02
C ASP A 116 -7.59 19.62 -10.48
N ASP A 117 -7.97 20.65 -11.25
CA ASP A 117 -8.40 20.48 -12.65
C ASP A 117 -7.29 19.96 -13.57
N SER A 118 -6.02 19.95 -13.12
CA SER A 118 -4.91 19.38 -13.90
C SER A 118 -4.90 17.84 -13.90
N TYR A 119 -5.75 17.19 -13.11
CA TYR A 119 -5.85 15.72 -13.02
C TYR A 119 -6.89 15.10 -13.98
N CYS A 120 -7.57 15.90 -14.82
CA CYS A 120 -8.71 15.44 -15.64
C CYS A 120 -8.37 14.58 -16.87
N GLU A 121 -7.10 14.34 -17.22
CA GLU A 121 -6.74 13.66 -18.49
C GLU A 121 -5.67 12.55 -18.35
N ILE A 122 -5.78 11.67 -17.33
CA ILE A 122 -5.00 10.41 -17.28
C ILE A 122 -5.88 9.21 -16.91
#